data_AF-Q8Y643-F1
#
_entry.id   AF-Q8Y643-F1
#
_cell.length_a   1.000
_cell.length_b   1.000
_cell.length_c   1.000
_cell.angle_alpha   90.00
_cell.angle_beta   90.00
_cell.angle_gamma   90.00
#
_symmetry.space_group_name_H-M   'P 1'
#
loop_
_entity.id
_entity.type
_entity.pdbx_description
1 polymer ?
#
loop_
_entity_poly.entity_id
_entity_poly.type
_entity_poly.pdbx_seq_one_letter_code
_entity_poly.pdbx_strand_id
1 'polypeptide(L)' 'MGRSFYHFLMTYRDPKLTDQKTEFANNAYRDHSFPKQTRNYHILCDYLEFNAPYLPGMSIFDELWDAYLLDEEKNKH' A
#
# COMPACT_ATOMS: atom_id res chain seq x y z
N MET A 1 2.24 3.27 18.55
CA MET A 1 1.26 3.42 17.44
C MET A 1 1.92 2.85 16.20
N GLY A 2 1.45 1.72 15.67
CA GLY A 2 2.10 1.10 14.48
C GLY A 2 2.03 1.99 13.24
N ARG A 3 2.64 1.58 12.14
CA ARG A 3 2.57 2.35 10.89
C ARG A 3 1.23 2.06 10.21
N SER A 4 0.71 3.01 9.44
CA SER A 4 -0.44 2.70 8.56
C SER A 4 0.07 2.01 7.30
N PHE A 5 -0.81 1.30 6.59
CA PHE A 5 -0.43 0.67 5.33
C PHE A 5 0.15 1.68 4.33
N TYR A 6 -0.41 2.90 4.28
CA TYR A 6 0.14 3.98 3.47
C TYR A 6 1.59 4.32 3.83
N HIS A 7 1.90 4.46 5.13
CA HIS A 7 3.28 4.75 5.55
C HIS A 7 4.25 3.62 5.21
N PHE A 8 3.81 2.37 5.33
CA PHE A 8 4.59 1.21 4.89
C PHE A 8 4.78 1.24 3.36
N LEU A 9 3.73 1.51 2.60
CA LEU A 9 3.76 1.59 1.15
C LEU A 9 4.75 2.67 0.66
N MET A 10 4.87 3.79 1.38
CA MET A 10 5.85 4.84 1.05
C MET A 10 7.31 4.39 1.14
N THR A 11 7.61 3.26 1.79
CA THR A 11 8.96 2.67 1.78
C THR A 11 9.34 2.05 0.43
N TYR A 12 8.34 1.68 -0.38
CA TYR A 12 8.51 1.17 -1.75
C TYR A 12 8.54 2.28 -2.80
N ARG A 13 8.38 3.54 -2.41
CA ARG A 13 8.35 4.66 -3.34
C ARG A 13 9.76 4.94 -3.87
N ASP A 14 9.99 4.63 -5.14
CA ASP A 14 11.21 4.99 -5.85
C ASP A 14 10.87 5.59 -7.22
N PRO A 15 11.35 6.80 -7.57
CA PRO A 15 11.06 7.42 -8.86
C PRO A 15 11.80 6.78 -10.04
N LYS A 16 12.80 5.92 -9.80
CA LYS A 16 13.62 5.27 -10.83
C LYS A 16 13.19 3.83 -11.09
N LEU A 17 12.61 3.13 -10.11
CA LEU A 17 12.16 1.76 -10.27
C LEU A 17 10.78 1.69 -10.93
N THR A 18 10.61 0.69 -11.78
CA THR A 18 9.36 0.42 -12.52
C THR A 18 8.77 -0.93 -12.14
N ASP A 19 9.14 -1.47 -10.97
CA ASP A 19 8.53 -2.68 -10.44
C ASP A 19 7.06 -2.40 -10.07
N GLN A 20 6.18 -3.39 -10.22
CA GLN A 20 4.75 -3.24 -9.97
C GLN A 20 4.44 -2.71 -8.56
N LYS A 21 5.23 -3.11 -7.55
CA LYS A 21 5.09 -2.61 -6.17
C LYS A 21 5.46 -1.14 -6.04
N THR A 22 6.53 -0.74 -6.73
CA THR A 22 7.02 0.64 -6.74
C THR A 22 6.05 1.54 -7.50
N GLU A 23 5.52 1.07 -8.63
CA GLU A 23 4.52 1.78 -9.41
C GLU A 23 3.25 2.02 -8.58
N PHE A 24 2.76 1.00 -7.88
CA PHE A 24 1.64 1.16 -6.96
C PHE A 24 1.94 2.17 -5.85
N ALA A 25 3.12 2.13 -5.23
CA ALA A 25 3.51 3.10 -4.21
C ALA A 25 3.58 4.54 -4.75
N ASN A 26 4.13 4.71 -5.95
CA ASN A 26 4.21 6.00 -6.65
C ASN A 26 2.81 6.54 -6.99
N ASN A 27 1.90 5.67 -7.43
CA ASN A 27 0.53 6.05 -7.75
C ASN A 27 -0.28 6.37 -6.49
N ALA A 28 -0.19 5.55 -5.44
CA ALA A 28 -0.83 5.83 -4.15
C ALA A 28 -0.31 7.12 -3.50
N TYR A 29 0.97 7.48 -3.70
CA TYR A 29 1.50 8.78 -3.27
C TYR A 29 0.84 9.95 -4.01
N ARG A 30 0.56 9.80 -5.31
CA ARG A 30 -0.12 10.79 -6.15
C ARG A 30 -1.62 10.85 -5.87
N ASP A 31 -2.19 9.77 -5.36
CA ASP A 31 -3.58 9.69 -4.96
C ASP A 31 -3.81 10.41 -3.62
N HIS A 32 -4.32 11.65 -3.70
CA HIS A 32 -4.63 12.46 -2.54
C HIS A 32 -5.81 11.91 -1.71
N SER A 33 -6.68 11.12 -2.33
CA SER A 33 -7.87 10.52 -1.70
C SER A 33 -7.55 9.20 -0.98
N PHE A 34 -6.34 8.66 -1.19
CA PHE A 34 -5.92 7.40 -0.57
C PHE A 34 -6.10 7.45 0.95
N PRO A 35 -6.70 6.43 1.59
CA PRO A 35 -6.94 6.43 3.03
C PRO A 35 -5.62 6.26 3.81
N LYS A 36 -4.95 7.36 4.16
CA LYS A 36 -3.59 7.35 4.74
C LYS A 36 -3.52 6.84 6.18
N GLN A 37 -4.65 6.83 6.88
CA GLN A 37 -4.72 6.50 8.30
C GLN A 37 -5.27 5.09 8.58
N THR A 38 -5.83 4.43 7.56
CA THR A 38 -6.42 3.10 7.76
C THR A 38 -5.35 2.00 7.82
N ARG A 39 -5.68 0.97 8.59
CA ARG A 39 -4.99 -0.33 8.65
C ARG A 39 -5.98 -1.47 8.50
N ASN A 40 -7.18 -1.18 7.99
CA ASN A 40 -8.19 -2.18 7.77
C ASN A 40 -8.08 -2.65 6.32
N TYR A 41 -7.79 -3.94 6.15
CA TYR A 41 -7.71 -4.59 4.85
C TYR A 41 -8.96 -4.35 4.01
N HIS A 42 -10.15 -4.53 4.58
CA HIS A 42 -11.42 -4.38 3.85
C HIS A 42 -11.65 -2.95 3.38
N ILE A 43 -11.31 -1.94 4.20
CA ILE A 43 -11.43 -0.53 3.81
C ILE A 43 -10.48 -0.20 2.64
N LEU A 44 -9.26 -0.76 2.67
CA LEU A 44 -8.30 -0.56 1.59
C LEU A 44 -8.72 -1.29 0.32
N CYS A 45 -9.17 -2.53 0.44
CA CYS A 45 -9.65 -3.33 -0.68
C CYS A 45 -10.81 -2.64 -1.40
N ASP A 46 -11.83 -2.22 -0.65
CA ASP A 46 -12.99 -1.46 -1.18
C ASP A 46 -12.52 -0.16 -1.86
N TYR A 47 -11.65 0.61 -1.21
CA TYR A 47 -11.08 1.82 -1.80
C TYR A 47 -10.36 1.53 -3.13
N LEU A 48 -9.51 0.49 -3.17
CA LEU A 48 -8.73 0.15 -4.34
C LEU A 48 -9.59 -0.34 -5.51
N GLU A 49 -10.64 -1.11 -5.22
CA GLU A 49 -11.57 -1.62 -6.24
C GLU A 49 -12.31 -0.49 -6.95
N PHE A 50 -12.70 0.56 -6.22
CA PHE A 50 -13.47 1.68 -6.79
C PHE A 50 -12.62 2.89 -7.21
N ASN A 51 -11.46 3.12 -6.61
CA ASN A 51 -10.70 4.37 -6.78
C ASN A 51 -9.27 4.19 -7.31
N ALA A 52 -8.77 2.97 -7.48
CA ALA A 52 -7.40 2.72 -7.92
C ALA A 52 -7.31 2.04 -9.30
N PRO A 53 -7.72 2.71 -10.40
CA PRO A 53 -7.56 2.17 -11.75
C PRO A 53 -6.09 2.02 -12.17
N TYR A 54 -5.17 2.59 -11.39
CA TYR A 54 -3.73 2.51 -11.57
C TYR A 54 -3.10 1.24 -10.98
N LEU A 55 -3.85 0.45 -10.21
CA LEU A 55 -3.40 -0.82 -9.68
C LEU A 55 -3.70 -1.90 -10.74
N PRO A 56 -2.69 -2.54 -11.36
CA PRO A 56 -2.95 -3.48 -12.45
C PRO A 56 -3.60 -4.79 -11.96
N GLY A 57 -3.61 -5.04 -10.65
CA GLY A 57 -4.38 -6.13 -10.05
C GLY A 57 -4.26 -6.16 -8.53
N MET A 58 -5.28 -6.72 -7.87
CA MET A 58 -5.31 -6.86 -6.41
C MET A 58 -4.19 -7.74 -5.86
N SER A 59 -3.62 -8.65 -6.67
CA SER A 59 -2.49 -9.48 -6.24
C SER A 59 -1.29 -8.67 -5.75
N ILE A 60 -1.00 -7.50 -6.34
CA ILE A 60 0.09 -6.63 -5.88
C ILE A 60 -0.25 -6.02 -4.52
N PHE A 61 -1.51 -5.65 -4.31
CA PHE A 61 -1.98 -5.18 -3.02
C PHE A 61 -1.88 -6.29 -1.97
N ASP A 62 -2.32 -7.51 -2.28
CA ASP A 62 -2.24 -8.67 -1.39
C ASP A 62 -0.79 -8.98 -0.97
N GLU A 63 0.15 -8.95 -1.92
CA GLU A 63 1.57 -9.14 -1.64
C GLU A 63 2.15 -8.06 -0.72
N LEU A 64 1.78 -6.79 -0.96
CA LEU A 64 2.23 -5.68 -0.12
C LEU A 64 1.55 -5.69 1.26
N TRP A 65 0.31 -6.18 1.32
CA TRP A 65 -0.41 -6.35 2.56
C TRP A 65 0.23 -7.41 3.45
N ASP A 66 0.60 -8.55 2.88
CA ASP A 66 1.34 -9.60 3.60
C ASP A 66 2.70 -9.07 4.11
N ALA A 67 3.45 -8.38 3.25
CA ALA A 67 4.71 -7.75 3.63
C ALA A 67 4.55 -6.72 4.76
N TYR A 68 3.45 -5.94 4.74
CA TYR A 68 3.09 -5.00 5.80
C TYR A 68 2.80 -5.72 7.12
N LEU A 69 2.04 -6.83 7.10
CA LEU A 69 1.75 -7.62 8.29
C LEU A 69 3.04 -8.21 8.89
N LEU A 70 3.94 -8.71 8.05
CA LEU A 70 5.25 -9.21 8.48
C LEU A 70 6.13 -8.10 9.08
N ASP A 71 6.13 -6.88 8.50
CA ASP A 71 6.85 -5.74 9.05
C ASP A 71 6.25 -5.30 10.41
N GLU A 72 4.93 -5.20 10.52
CA GLU A 72 4.27 -4.88 11.79
C GLU A 72 4.50 -5.97 12.85
N GLU A 73 4.64 -7.24 12.48
CA GLU A 73 5.02 -8.31 13.41
C GLU A 73 6.47 -8.16 13.90
N LYS A 74 7.41 -7.88 12.99
CA LYS A 74 8.83 -7.64 13.32
C LYS A 74 9.03 -6.43 14.22
N ASN A 75 8.28 -5.34 13.99
CA ASN A 75 8.38 -4.11 14.78
C ASN A 75 7.65 -4.18 16.15
N LYS A 76 7.03 -5.31 16.50
CA LYS A 76 6.40 -5.52 17.83
C LYS A 76 7.39 -5.95 18.93
N HIS A 77 8.66 -6.22 18.58
CA HIS A 77 9.71 -6.65 19.50
C HIS A 77 10.79 -5.58 19.62
#